data_AF-A0A077WA73-F1
#
_entry.id   AF-A0A077WA73-F1
#
_cell.length_a   1.000
_cell.length_b   1.000
_cell.length_c   1.000
_cell.angle_alpha   90.00
_cell.angle_beta   90.00
_cell.angle_gamma   90.00
#
_symmetry.space_group_name_H-M   'P 1'
#
loop_
_entity.id
_entity.type
_entity.pdbx_description
1 polymer ?
#
loop_
_entity_poly.entity_id
_entity_poly.type
_entity_poly.pdbx_seq_one_letter_code
_entity_poly.pdbx_strand_id
1 'polypeptide(L)'
;MSFTLMDDLTHAVAGVAHVEKPYQEGQLHIRKLEIFRQPAEQTCTEAKAKLKMWQNERNGLDRWSLQWFLYWCICELEKEKKRCDKGIAKAQALVDEAQVKLDEENEKIRQVEIQNEKYAVDHRSLVKYREELTELLDGLFKDKEKEEDTVRVAREEMEAVRARVNQSKEDADKLDQVRKLLDKADKSMIEAILELRESNDNKSVPEGQVYFPEEAFKAIKEARELYPTLPGIPQPEIYDKKPDETGAYYSPMQKYLWDIRHGVSDIRKWCDVETLALMDKEHEAIIELGTKTDAWNMARRNLIKQQA
;
A
#
# COMPACT_ATOMS: atom_id res chain seq x y z
N MET A 1 -16.93 47.17 9.16
CA MET A 1 -15.84 46.83 8.22
C MET A 1 -15.76 45.31 7.89
N SER A 2 -16.68 44.44 8.33
CA SER A 2 -16.56 42.98 8.08
C SER A 2 -17.23 42.47 6.79
N PHE A 3 -18.23 43.19 6.23
CA PHE A 3 -18.99 42.70 5.07
C PHE A 3 -18.20 42.67 3.76
N THR A 4 -17.31 43.64 3.53
CA THR A 4 -16.47 43.69 2.33
C THR A 4 -15.48 42.53 2.32
N LEU A 5 -14.82 42.26 3.45
CA LEU A 5 -13.89 41.15 3.59
C LEU A 5 -14.57 39.78 3.41
N MET A 6 -15.79 39.61 3.95
CA MET A 6 -16.59 38.40 3.75
C MET A 6 -16.95 38.19 2.27
N ASP A 7 -17.33 39.26 1.57
CA ASP A 7 -17.63 39.21 0.14
C ASP A 7 -16.39 38.91 -0.70
N ASP A 8 -15.26 39.54 -0.40
CA ASP A 8 -13.98 39.30 -1.05
C ASP A 8 -13.52 37.84 -0.89
N LEU A 9 -13.61 37.28 0.32
CA LEU A 9 -13.27 35.87 0.59
C LEU A 9 -14.23 34.91 -0.12
N THR A 10 -15.53 35.23 -0.15
CA THR A 10 -16.51 34.41 -0.88
C THR A 10 -16.20 34.40 -2.40
N HIS A 11 -15.84 35.54 -2.95
CA HIS A 11 -15.43 35.64 -4.35
C HIS A 11 -14.10 34.93 -4.62
N ALA A 12 -13.14 34.98 -3.69
CA ALA A 12 -11.88 34.26 -3.79
C ALA A 12 -12.10 32.74 -3.78
N VAL A 13 -12.95 32.21 -2.89
CA VAL A 13 -13.33 30.79 -2.86
C VAL A 13 -13.98 30.40 -4.19
N ALA A 14 -14.98 31.15 -4.65
CA ALA A 14 -15.66 30.86 -5.92
C ALA A 14 -14.71 30.90 -7.14
N GLY A 15 -13.72 31.80 -7.11
CA GLY A 15 -12.71 31.93 -8.16
C GLY A 15 -11.77 30.73 -8.26
N VAL A 16 -11.48 30.04 -7.14
CA VAL A 16 -10.48 28.97 -7.07
C VAL A 16 -11.10 27.57 -6.88
N ALA A 17 -12.38 27.47 -6.53
CA ALA A 17 -13.07 26.20 -6.27
C ALA A 17 -12.98 25.17 -7.41
N HIS A 18 -12.89 25.63 -8.66
CA HIS A 18 -12.75 24.77 -9.84
C HIS A 18 -11.46 23.91 -9.84
N VAL A 19 -10.46 24.28 -9.03
CA VAL A 19 -9.18 23.58 -8.90
C VAL A 19 -9.27 22.34 -8.00
N GLU A 20 -10.27 22.27 -7.12
CA GLU A 20 -10.39 21.17 -6.14
C GLU A 20 -10.49 19.81 -6.81
N LYS A 21 -11.42 19.67 -7.76
CA LYS A 21 -11.64 18.42 -8.48
C LYS A 21 -10.39 17.92 -9.22
N PRO A 22 -9.74 18.70 -10.13
CA PRO A 22 -8.56 18.22 -10.86
C PRO A 22 -7.38 17.94 -9.92
N TYR A 23 -7.21 18.70 -8.84
CA TYR A 23 -6.16 18.43 -7.85
C TYR A 23 -6.35 17.07 -7.18
N GLN A 24 -7.57 16.83 -6.70
CA GLN A 24 -7.92 15.60 -6.00
C GLN A 24 -7.87 14.40 -6.95
N GLU A 25 -8.28 14.54 -8.21
CA GLU A 25 -8.21 13.48 -9.23
C GLU A 25 -6.74 13.12 -9.53
N GLY A 26 -5.86 14.13 -9.60
CA GLY A 26 -4.42 13.91 -9.71
C GLY A 26 -3.82 13.18 -8.51
N GLN A 27 -4.24 13.53 -7.28
CA GLN A 27 -3.81 12.84 -6.06
C GLN A 27 -4.28 11.38 -6.03
N LEU A 28 -5.53 11.12 -6.40
CA LEU A 28 -6.07 9.78 -6.53
C LEU A 28 -5.25 8.97 -7.55
N HIS A 29 -4.96 9.54 -8.71
CA HIS A 29 -4.18 8.87 -9.74
C HIS A 29 -2.76 8.50 -9.27
N ILE A 30 -2.07 9.41 -8.57
CA ILE A 30 -0.76 9.14 -7.95
C ILE A 30 -0.85 7.95 -6.99
N ARG A 31 -1.82 7.96 -6.05
CA ARG A 31 -1.99 6.87 -5.09
C ARG A 31 -2.30 5.52 -5.75
N LYS A 32 -3.10 5.52 -6.83
CA LYS A 32 -3.36 4.29 -7.60
C LYS A 32 -2.08 3.76 -8.25
N LEU A 33 -1.27 4.65 -8.85
CA LEU A 33 0.02 4.26 -9.43
C LEU A 33 1.00 3.73 -8.38
N GLU A 34 0.99 4.25 -7.15
CA GLU A 34 1.80 3.71 -6.05
C GLU A 34 1.42 2.26 -5.71
N ILE A 35 0.13 1.91 -5.71
CA ILE A 35 -0.32 0.51 -5.54
C ILE A 35 0.19 -0.36 -6.69
N PHE A 36 0.08 0.11 -7.95
CA PHE A 36 0.59 -0.61 -9.11
C PHE A 36 2.13 -0.74 -9.14
N ARG A 37 2.85 0.16 -8.46
CA ARG A 37 4.31 0.07 -8.30
C ARG A 37 4.74 -1.03 -7.33
N GLN A 38 3.95 -1.33 -6.29
CA GLN A 38 4.37 -2.27 -5.23
C GLN A 38 4.79 -3.67 -5.74
N PRO A 39 4.11 -4.29 -6.72
CA PRO A 39 4.57 -5.55 -7.31
C PRO A 39 5.93 -5.43 -8.01
N ALA A 40 6.17 -4.33 -8.75
CA ALA A 40 7.45 -4.10 -9.41
C ALA A 40 8.57 -3.95 -8.38
N GLU A 41 8.30 -3.26 -7.28
CA GLU A 41 9.24 -3.11 -6.16
C GLU A 41 9.55 -4.46 -5.48
N GLN A 42 8.54 -5.30 -5.26
CA GLN A 42 8.72 -6.67 -4.75
C GLN A 42 9.60 -7.50 -5.69
N THR A 43 9.31 -7.52 -7.00
CA THR A 43 10.12 -8.29 -7.96
C THR A 43 11.58 -7.80 -8.00
N CYS A 44 11.81 -6.49 -7.90
CA CYS A 44 13.15 -5.90 -7.85
C CYS A 44 13.90 -6.28 -6.56
N THR A 45 13.22 -6.23 -5.40
CA THR A 45 13.83 -6.64 -4.12
C THR A 45 14.15 -8.13 -4.09
N GLU A 46 13.26 -8.99 -4.61
CA GLU A 46 13.51 -10.43 -4.73
C GLU A 46 14.70 -10.72 -5.67
N ALA A 47 14.78 -10.04 -6.82
CA ALA A 47 15.91 -10.18 -7.73
C ALA A 47 17.24 -9.77 -7.08
N LYS A 48 17.25 -8.65 -6.34
CA LYS A 48 18.43 -8.18 -5.58
C LYS A 48 18.83 -9.15 -4.48
N ALA A 49 17.85 -9.76 -3.80
CA ALA A 49 18.11 -10.79 -2.79
C ALA A 49 18.75 -12.05 -3.41
N LYS A 50 18.23 -12.53 -4.56
CA LYS A 50 18.81 -13.64 -5.31
C LYS A 50 20.23 -13.35 -5.76
N LEU A 51 20.52 -12.14 -6.25
CA LEU A 51 21.87 -11.72 -6.62
C LEU A 51 22.83 -11.78 -5.40
N LYS A 52 22.39 -11.23 -4.26
CA LYS A 52 23.18 -11.24 -3.02
C LYS A 52 23.44 -12.65 -2.51
N MET A 53 22.48 -13.57 -2.64
CA MET A 53 22.67 -14.99 -2.33
C MET A 53 23.82 -15.59 -3.15
N TRP A 54 23.80 -15.42 -4.47
CA TRP A 54 24.87 -15.92 -5.34
C TRP A 54 26.23 -15.30 -5.05
N GLN A 55 26.28 -14.00 -4.74
CA GLN A 55 27.50 -13.32 -4.32
C GLN A 55 28.04 -13.89 -3.00
N ASN A 56 27.16 -14.16 -2.04
CA ASN A 56 27.53 -14.76 -0.76
C ASN A 56 28.05 -16.19 -0.93
N GLU A 57 27.41 -17.03 -1.76
CA GLU A 57 27.92 -18.36 -2.11
C GLU A 57 29.30 -18.28 -2.77
N ARG A 58 29.46 -17.36 -3.74
CA ARG A 58 30.74 -17.15 -4.43
C ARG A 58 31.86 -16.71 -3.49
N ASN A 59 31.55 -15.83 -2.53
CA ASN A 59 32.47 -15.37 -1.49
C ASN A 59 32.74 -16.44 -0.44
N GLY A 60 31.75 -17.28 -0.13
CA GLY A 60 31.88 -18.45 0.74
C GLY A 60 32.83 -19.49 0.14
N LEU A 61 32.79 -19.67 -1.18
CA LEU A 61 33.78 -20.47 -1.91
C LEU A 61 35.20 -19.88 -1.86
N ASP A 62 35.42 -18.66 -1.37
CA ASP A 62 36.76 -18.08 -1.18
C ASP A 62 37.20 -18.06 0.30
N ARG A 63 36.37 -18.52 1.24
CA ARG A 63 36.68 -18.62 2.69
C ARG A 63 36.86 -20.10 3.11
N TRP A 64 37.86 -20.37 3.95
CA TRP A 64 38.62 -21.63 4.01
C TRP A 64 37.96 -22.82 4.73
N SER A 65 38.26 -24.05 4.25
CA SER A 65 38.31 -25.29 5.05
C SER A 65 39.27 -26.33 4.43
N LEU A 66 39.76 -27.32 5.21
CA LEU A 66 40.59 -28.45 4.74
C LEU A 66 39.92 -29.30 3.64
N GLN A 67 38.58 -29.27 3.59
CA GLN A 67 37.75 -29.89 2.56
C GLN A 67 37.94 -29.23 1.17
N TRP A 68 38.30 -27.94 1.15
CA TRP A 68 38.54 -27.14 -0.06
C TRP A 68 39.81 -27.54 -0.82
N PHE A 69 40.86 -27.96 -0.10
CA PHE A 69 42.09 -28.49 -0.71
C PHE A 69 41.84 -29.80 -1.46
N LEU A 70 40.98 -30.68 -0.91
CA LEU A 70 40.54 -31.91 -1.57
C LEU A 70 39.69 -31.62 -2.81
N TYR A 71 38.73 -30.69 -2.73
CA TYR A 71 37.89 -30.27 -3.87
C TYR A 71 38.68 -29.56 -4.98
N TRP A 72 39.72 -28.81 -4.61
CA TRP A 72 40.63 -28.17 -5.56
C TRP A 72 41.45 -29.20 -6.36
N CYS A 73 41.97 -30.23 -5.70
CA CYS A 73 42.70 -31.33 -6.35
C CYS A 73 41.84 -32.14 -7.35
N ILE A 74 40.51 -32.09 -7.26
CA ILE A 74 39.55 -32.84 -8.12
C ILE A 74 38.94 -31.93 -9.22
N CYS A 75 39.36 -30.66 -9.34
CA CYS A 75 38.79 -29.66 -10.26
C CYS A 75 37.30 -29.33 -10.07
N GLU A 76 36.68 -29.77 -8.97
CA GLU A 76 35.26 -29.53 -8.67
C GLU A 76 35.03 -28.07 -8.24
N LEU A 77 36.02 -27.50 -7.55
CA LEU A 77 35.96 -26.12 -7.08
C LEU A 77 35.85 -25.08 -8.21
N GLU A 78 36.58 -25.29 -9.30
CA GLU A 78 36.55 -24.38 -10.45
C GLU A 78 35.21 -24.49 -11.20
N LYS A 79 34.59 -25.68 -11.20
CA LYS A 79 33.25 -25.89 -11.74
C LYS A 79 32.19 -25.18 -10.89
N GLU A 80 32.30 -25.23 -9.57
CA GLU A 80 31.40 -24.53 -8.66
C GLU A 80 31.54 -23.00 -8.76
N LYS A 81 32.77 -22.47 -8.85
CA LYS A 81 33.00 -21.04 -9.10
C LYS A 81 32.35 -20.59 -10.41
N LYS A 82 32.56 -21.34 -11.50
CA LYS A 82 31.92 -21.06 -12.81
C LYS A 82 30.39 -21.16 -12.75
N ARG A 83 29.82 -22.03 -11.91
CA ARG A 83 28.38 -22.13 -11.67
C ARG A 83 27.87 -20.89 -10.96
N CYS A 84 28.52 -20.46 -9.88
CA CYS A 84 28.16 -19.25 -9.15
C CYS A 84 28.28 -18.00 -10.04
N ASP A 85 29.35 -17.87 -10.83
CA ASP A 85 29.53 -16.72 -11.73
C ASP A 85 28.43 -16.66 -12.81
N LYS A 86 28.00 -17.81 -13.35
CA LYS A 86 26.82 -17.88 -14.25
C LYS A 86 25.51 -17.54 -13.52
N GLY A 87 25.37 -17.94 -12.26
CA GLY A 87 24.24 -17.60 -11.40
C GLY A 87 24.16 -16.10 -11.14
N ILE A 88 25.29 -15.46 -10.82
CA ILE A 88 25.43 -14.01 -10.66
C ILE A 88 25.02 -13.29 -11.95
N ALA A 89 25.53 -13.70 -13.11
CA ALA A 89 25.21 -13.05 -14.38
C ALA A 89 23.70 -13.11 -14.70
N LYS A 90 23.05 -14.25 -14.46
CA LYS A 90 21.59 -14.40 -14.65
C LYS A 90 20.79 -13.59 -13.63
N ALA A 91 21.20 -13.60 -12.36
CA ALA A 91 20.53 -12.83 -11.32
C ALA A 91 20.68 -11.32 -11.56
N GLN A 92 21.83 -10.87 -12.07
CA GLN A 92 22.05 -9.47 -12.45
C GLN A 92 21.11 -9.07 -13.60
N ALA A 93 20.97 -9.90 -14.63
CA ALA A 93 20.03 -9.61 -15.72
C ALA A 93 18.57 -9.48 -15.23
N LEU A 94 18.16 -10.30 -14.25
CA LEU A 94 16.85 -10.19 -13.61
C LEU A 94 16.70 -8.90 -12.79
N VAL A 95 17.77 -8.46 -12.12
CA VAL A 95 17.77 -7.17 -11.40
C VAL A 95 17.63 -6.02 -12.39
N ASP A 96 18.37 -6.05 -13.49
CA ASP A 96 18.33 -4.99 -14.49
C ASP A 96 16.94 -4.89 -15.13
N GLU A 97 16.32 -6.03 -15.49
CA GLU A 97 14.94 -6.05 -16.04
C GLU A 97 13.91 -5.54 -15.02
N ALA A 98 14.00 -5.97 -13.76
CA ALA A 98 13.08 -5.53 -12.72
C ALA A 98 13.27 -4.05 -12.37
N GLN A 99 14.51 -3.54 -12.44
CA GLN A 99 14.81 -2.13 -12.21
C GLN A 99 14.25 -1.25 -13.32
N VAL A 100 14.36 -1.65 -14.60
CA VAL A 100 13.76 -0.92 -15.72
C VAL A 100 12.24 -0.79 -15.54
N LYS A 101 11.55 -1.88 -15.20
CA LYS A 101 10.09 -1.84 -14.94
C LYS A 101 9.74 -0.92 -13.77
N LEU A 102 10.53 -0.94 -12.70
CA LEU A 102 10.33 -0.06 -11.56
C LEU A 102 10.55 1.42 -11.92
N ASP A 103 11.56 1.70 -12.74
CA ASP A 103 11.87 3.06 -13.21
C ASP A 103 10.77 3.60 -14.14
N GLU A 104 10.20 2.74 -15.00
CA GLU A 104 9.04 3.08 -15.84
C GLU A 104 7.81 3.47 -15.00
N GLU A 105 7.49 2.71 -13.95
CA GLU A 105 6.37 3.04 -13.06
C GLU A 105 6.64 4.32 -12.25
N ASN A 106 7.88 4.53 -11.78
CA ASN A 106 8.28 5.76 -11.10
C ASN A 106 8.17 6.98 -12.01
N GLU A 107 8.51 6.84 -13.30
CA GLU A 107 8.40 7.93 -14.26
C GLU A 107 6.93 8.32 -14.51
N LYS A 108 6.02 7.35 -14.57
CA LYS A 108 4.57 7.63 -14.67
C LYS A 108 4.07 8.43 -13.47
N ILE A 109 4.48 8.04 -12.26
CA ILE A 109 4.13 8.77 -11.03
C ILE A 109 4.65 10.21 -11.11
N ARG A 110 5.93 10.38 -11.44
CA ARG A 110 6.57 11.71 -11.56
C ARG A 110 5.86 12.62 -12.55
N GLN A 111 5.44 12.10 -13.70
CA GLN A 111 4.73 12.90 -14.70
C GLN A 111 3.41 13.44 -14.19
N VAL A 112 2.66 12.63 -13.42
CA VAL A 112 1.39 13.04 -12.83
C VAL A 112 1.62 14.03 -11.69
N GLU A 113 2.64 13.81 -10.87
CA GLU A 113 3.04 14.75 -9.81
C GLU A 113 3.32 16.15 -10.37
N ILE A 114 4.15 16.25 -11.42
CA ILE A 114 4.47 17.53 -12.08
C ILE A 114 3.21 18.22 -12.62
N GLN A 115 2.26 17.47 -13.16
CA GLN A 115 0.99 18.04 -13.62
C GLN A 115 0.14 18.54 -12.44
N ASN A 116 0.14 17.81 -11.33
CA ASN A 116 -0.66 18.11 -10.15
C ASN A 116 -0.08 19.25 -9.29
N GLU A 117 1.23 19.48 -9.33
CA GLU A 117 1.91 20.59 -8.65
C GLU A 117 1.31 21.96 -9.00
N LYS A 118 0.86 22.13 -10.25
CA LYS A 118 0.20 23.36 -10.70
C LYS A 118 -1.07 23.65 -9.90
N TYR A 119 -1.88 22.61 -9.68
CA TYR A 119 -3.13 22.72 -8.93
C TYR A 119 -2.90 22.75 -7.41
N ALA A 120 -1.75 22.25 -6.93
CA ALA A 120 -1.46 22.17 -5.50
C ALA A 120 -1.39 23.55 -4.81
N VAL A 121 -0.80 24.56 -5.47
CA VAL A 121 -0.68 25.91 -4.91
C VAL A 121 -2.05 26.57 -4.79
N ASP A 122 -2.86 26.47 -5.84
CA ASP A 122 -4.20 27.04 -5.88
C ASP A 122 -5.14 26.31 -4.91
N HIS A 123 -5.05 24.98 -4.81
CA HIS A 123 -5.80 24.20 -3.82
C HIS A 123 -5.45 24.59 -2.38
N ARG A 124 -4.16 24.82 -2.06
CA ARG A 124 -3.75 25.32 -0.73
C ARG A 124 -4.38 26.68 -0.43
N SER A 125 -4.42 27.56 -1.42
CA SER A 125 -5.08 28.87 -1.29
C SER A 125 -6.57 28.72 -1.07
N LEU A 126 -7.25 27.82 -1.80
CA LEU A 126 -8.67 27.50 -1.62
C LEU A 126 -8.98 27.03 -0.19
N VAL A 127 -8.20 26.08 0.34
CA VAL A 127 -8.36 25.58 1.72
C VAL A 127 -8.22 26.73 2.72
N LYS A 128 -7.20 27.57 2.55
CA LYS A 128 -6.97 28.73 3.40
C LYS A 128 -8.13 29.73 3.33
N TYR A 129 -8.64 30.05 2.13
CA TYR A 129 -9.78 30.96 1.99
C TYR A 129 -11.06 30.39 2.63
N ARG A 130 -11.28 29.07 2.55
CA ARG A 130 -12.39 28.39 3.23
C ARG A 130 -12.26 28.48 4.74
N GLU A 131 -11.06 28.26 5.28
CA GLU A 131 -10.77 28.38 6.72
C GLU A 131 -11.00 29.81 7.20
N GLU A 132 -10.41 30.80 6.54
CA GLU A 132 -10.57 32.23 6.88
C GLU A 132 -12.05 32.68 6.79
N LEU A 133 -12.78 32.23 5.77
CA LEU A 133 -14.22 32.52 5.65
C LEU A 133 -15.02 31.86 6.77
N THR A 134 -14.68 30.63 7.14
CA THR A 134 -15.35 29.89 8.22
C THR A 134 -15.11 30.58 9.56
N GLU A 135 -13.87 30.94 9.87
CA GLU A 135 -13.52 31.65 11.12
C GLU A 135 -14.19 33.02 11.22
N LEU A 136 -14.23 33.78 10.12
CA LEU A 136 -14.89 35.08 10.07
C LEU A 136 -16.39 34.94 10.31
N LEU A 137 -17.03 33.95 9.68
CA LEU A 137 -18.45 33.66 9.90
C LEU A 137 -18.71 33.17 11.32
N ASP A 138 -17.87 32.29 11.87
CA ASP A 138 -17.99 31.82 13.26
C ASP A 138 -17.93 32.99 14.25
N GLY A 139 -17.03 33.96 14.02
CA GLY A 139 -16.94 35.18 14.81
C GLY A 139 -18.19 36.05 14.78
N LEU A 140 -18.87 36.13 13.62
CA LEU A 140 -20.10 36.91 13.44
C LEU A 140 -21.37 36.17 13.91
N PHE A 141 -21.33 34.84 13.98
CA PHE A 141 -22.44 34.00 14.45
C PHE A 141 -22.41 33.71 15.95
N LYS A 142 -21.29 33.92 16.65
CA LYS A 142 -21.17 33.73 18.11
C LYS A 142 -22.27 34.43 18.93
N ASP A 143 -22.74 35.58 18.47
CA ASP A 143 -23.76 36.39 19.17
C ASP A 143 -25.19 36.13 18.66
N LYS A 144 -25.39 35.23 17.69
CA LYS A 144 -26.69 34.95 17.07
C LYS A 144 -27.21 33.58 17.52
N GLU A 145 -28.07 33.58 18.55
CA GLU A 145 -28.65 32.38 19.17
C GLU A 145 -29.66 31.59 18.30
N LYS A 146 -29.99 32.03 17.09
CA LYS A 146 -30.93 31.31 16.21
C LYS A 146 -30.30 31.01 14.86
N GLU A 147 -29.83 29.77 14.68
CA GLU A 147 -29.61 29.19 13.36
C GLU A 147 -30.98 29.05 12.67
N GLU A 148 -31.13 29.67 11.50
CA GLU A 148 -32.27 29.36 10.61
C GLU A 148 -32.17 27.92 10.11
N ASP A 149 -33.31 27.31 9.82
CA ASP A 149 -33.39 25.91 9.35
C ASP A 149 -32.49 25.63 8.14
N THR A 150 -32.27 26.62 7.26
CA THR A 150 -31.40 26.51 6.08
C THR A 150 -29.93 26.34 6.43
N VAL A 151 -29.43 27.05 7.44
CA VAL A 151 -28.03 26.93 7.92
C VAL A 151 -27.84 25.62 8.67
N ARG A 152 -28.82 25.23 9.49
CA ARG A 152 -28.78 23.96 10.23
C ARG A 152 -28.73 22.77 9.27
N VAL A 153 -29.60 22.73 8.26
CA VAL A 153 -29.61 21.65 7.25
C VAL A 153 -28.28 21.58 6.50
N ALA A 154 -27.74 22.73 6.05
CA ALA A 154 -26.45 22.75 5.35
C ALA A 154 -25.28 22.26 6.24
N ARG A 155 -25.33 22.55 7.54
CA ARG A 155 -24.35 22.07 8.52
C ARG A 155 -24.48 20.56 8.74
N GLU A 156 -25.69 20.05 8.94
CA GLU A 156 -25.96 18.61 9.12
C GLU A 156 -25.47 17.81 7.90
N GLU A 157 -25.72 18.30 6.68
CA GLU A 157 -25.20 17.68 5.45
C GLU A 157 -23.67 17.66 5.42
N MET A 158 -23.01 18.78 5.75
CA MET A 158 -21.56 18.87 5.81
C MET A 158 -20.95 17.93 6.86
N GLU A 159 -21.53 17.88 8.06
CA GLU A 159 -21.08 16.99 9.14
C GLU A 159 -21.30 15.51 8.79
N ALA A 160 -22.40 15.17 8.10
CA ALA A 160 -22.64 13.81 7.62
C ALA A 160 -21.60 13.38 6.56
N VAL A 161 -21.22 14.28 5.65
CA VAL A 161 -20.16 13.99 4.66
C VAL A 161 -18.80 13.87 5.36
N ARG A 162 -18.50 14.74 6.32
CA ARG A 162 -17.27 14.66 7.12
C ARG A 162 -17.16 13.34 7.88
N ALA A 163 -18.26 12.85 8.45
CA ALA A 163 -18.32 11.55 9.10
C ALA A 163 -18.00 10.41 8.12
N ARG A 164 -18.55 10.45 6.89
CA ARG A 164 -18.22 9.47 5.83
C ARG A 164 -16.74 9.49 5.44
N VAL A 165 -16.14 10.67 5.29
CA VAL A 165 -14.70 10.80 5.01
C VAL A 165 -13.86 10.20 6.14
N ASN A 166 -14.21 10.46 7.40
CA ASN A 166 -13.48 9.90 8.54
C ASN A 166 -13.60 8.38 8.61
N GLN A 167 -14.80 7.83 8.39
CA GLN A 167 -15.00 6.38 8.33
C GLN A 167 -14.17 5.73 7.21
N SER A 168 -14.14 6.37 6.02
CA SER A 168 -13.33 5.87 4.90
C SER A 168 -11.83 5.84 5.23
N LYS A 169 -11.32 6.83 5.99
CA LYS A 169 -9.93 6.84 6.46
C LYS A 169 -9.65 5.73 7.45
N GLU A 170 -10.55 5.51 8.40
CA GLU A 170 -10.43 4.40 9.36
C GLU A 170 -10.42 3.04 8.65
N ASP A 171 -11.24 2.86 7.63
CA ASP A 171 -11.29 1.61 6.85
C ASP A 171 -10.03 1.42 6.00
N ALA A 172 -9.47 2.50 5.43
CA ALA A 172 -8.18 2.46 4.76
C ALA A 172 -7.03 2.09 5.71
N ASP A 173 -7.01 2.66 6.92
CA ASP A 173 -6.00 2.37 7.94
C ASP A 173 -6.07 0.91 8.42
N LYS A 174 -7.28 0.37 8.63
CA LYS A 174 -7.47 -1.05 8.95
C LYS A 174 -6.90 -1.95 7.86
N LEU A 175 -7.12 -1.58 6.60
CA LEU A 175 -6.67 -2.37 5.47
C LEU A 175 -5.14 -2.30 5.29
N ASP A 176 -4.51 -1.15 5.56
CA ASP A 176 -3.05 -1.04 5.63
C ASP A 176 -2.44 -1.90 6.75
N GLN A 177 -3.09 -1.95 7.92
CA GLN A 177 -2.69 -2.86 8.99
C GLN A 177 -2.79 -4.34 8.58
N VAL A 178 -3.88 -4.72 7.90
CA VAL A 178 -4.04 -6.07 7.34
C VAL A 178 -2.90 -6.40 6.37
N ARG A 179 -2.54 -5.48 5.46
CA ARG A 179 -1.41 -5.68 4.53
C ARG A 179 -0.10 -5.95 5.27
N LYS A 180 0.21 -5.16 6.31
CA LYS A 180 1.41 -5.34 7.15
C LYS A 180 1.43 -6.70 7.86
N LEU A 181 0.26 -7.17 8.33
CA LEU A 181 0.13 -8.50 8.93
C LEU A 181 0.32 -9.62 7.90
N LEU A 182 -0.21 -9.47 6.69
CA LEU A 182 0.02 -10.41 5.59
C LEU A 182 1.50 -10.45 5.18
N ASP A 183 2.18 -9.30 5.12
CA ASP A 183 3.63 -9.23 4.88
C ASP A 183 4.45 -9.93 5.97
N LYS A 184 4.02 -9.81 7.23
CA LYS A 184 4.65 -10.53 8.34
C LYS A 184 4.44 -12.04 8.22
N ALA A 185 3.23 -12.46 7.84
CA ALA A 185 2.94 -13.87 7.59
C ALA A 185 3.77 -14.42 6.43
N ASP A 186 3.90 -13.67 5.32
CA ASP A 186 4.71 -14.05 4.17
C ASP A 186 6.17 -14.28 4.56
N LYS A 187 6.77 -13.33 5.29
CA LYS A 187 8.16 -13.44 5.76
C LYS A 187 8.38 -14.65 6.67
N SER A 188 7.49 -14.87 7.64
CA SER A 188 7.58 -16.01 8.55
C SER A 188 7.45 -17.36 7.81
N MET A 189 6.61 -17.44 6.77
CA MET A 189 6.52 -18.63 5.93
C MET A 189 7.80 -18.87 5.12
N ILE A 190 8.42 -17.82 4.57
CA ILE A 190 9.70 -17.93 3.86
C ILE A 190 10.80 -18.45 4.80
N GLU A 191 10.92 -17.88 5.99
CA GLU A 191 11.90 -18.30 7.00
C GLU A 191 11.73 -19.79 7.35
N ALA A 192 10.50 -20.23 7.59
CA ALA A 192 10.17 -21.63 7.82
C ALA A 192 10.51 -22.56 6.65
N ILE A 193 10.26 -22.14 5.41
CA ILE A 193 10.62 -22.91 4.22
C ILE A 193 12.15 -23.08 4.12
N LEU A 194 12.91 -22.02 4.44
CA LEU A 194 14.37 -22.04 4.46
C LEU A 194 14.91 -22.93 5.59
N GLU A 195 14.38 -22.80 6.80
CA GLU A 195 14.74 -23.66 7.93
C GLU A 195 14.53 -25.14 7.60
N LEU A 196 13.38 -25.49 7.02
CA LEU A 196 13.08 -26.86 6.57
C LEU A 196 14.04 -27.37 5.49
N ARG A 197 14.68 -26.46 4.74
CA ARG A 197 15.65 -26.80 3.70
C ARG A 197 17.06 -26.99 4.28
N GLU A 198 17.44 -26.18 5.25
CA GLU A 198 18.72 -26.27 5.95
C GLU A 198 18.75 -27.47 6.91
N SER A 199 17.61 -27.75 7.56
CA SER A 199 17.41 -28.93 8.39
C SER A 199 17.17 -30.18 7.54
N ASN A 200 18.14 -30.55 6.68
CA ASN A 200 18.15 -31.79 5.87
C ASN A 200 17.89 -33.08 6.69
N ASP A 201 17.74 -32.95 8.00
CA ASP A 201 17.25 -33.93 8.94
C ASP A 201 15.77 -34.22 8.78
N ASN A 202 15.50 -35.51 8.76
CA ASN A 202 14.29 -36.13 9.29
C ASN A 202 14.06 -35.73 10.78
N LYS A 203 13.90 -34.44 11.10
CA LYS A 203 13.17 -34.05 12.31
C LYS A 203 11.75 -34.50 12.04
N SER A 204 11.48 -35.71 12.50
CA SER A 204 10.21 -36.40 12.43
C SER A 204 9.11 -35.44 12.89
N VAL A 205 8.48 -34.76 11.94
CA VAL A 205 7.15 -34.24 12.15
C VAL A 205 6.32 -35.50 12.41
N PRO A 206 5.78 -35.69 13.62
CA PRO A 206 5.00 -36.89 13.93
C PRO A 206 3.92 -37.07 12.88
N GLU A 207 3.67 -38.32 12.45
CA GLU A 207 2.62 -38.62 11.48
C GLU A 207 1.31 -37.93 11.90
N GLY A 208 0.82 -37.00 11.07
CA GLY A 208 -0.40 -36.23 11.31
C GLY A 208 -0.23 -34.80 11.82
N GLN A 209 0.98 -34.31 12.11
CA GLN A 209 1.21 -32.89 12.43
C GLN A 209 1.59 -32.08 11.18
N VAL A 210 0.90 -30.95 10.98
CA VAL A 210 1.25 -29.94 9.98
C VAL A 210 2.11 -28.89 10.67
N TYR A 211 3.35 -28.72 10.25
CA TYR A 211 4.18 -27.63 10.75
C TYR A 211 3.72 -26.34 10.07
N PHE A 212 3.20 -25.41 10.88
CA PHE A 212 2.86 -24.07 10.43
C PHE A 212 3.47 -23.03 11.37
N PRO A 213 4.13 -21.98 10.86
CA PRO A 213 4.80 -21.01 11.71
C PRO A 213 3.80 -20.29 12.62
N GLU A 214 4.07 -20.25 13.93
CA GLU A 214 3.17 -19.61 14.88
C GLU A 214 2.98 -18.11 14.61
N GLU A 215 4.04 -17.44 14.16
CA GLU A 215 3.97 -16.02 13.82
C GLU A 215 3.08 -15.76 12.60
N ALA A 216 3.18 -16.61 11.57
CA ALA A 216 2.27 -16.56 10.42
C ALA A 216 0.82 -16.81 10.86
N PHE A 217 0.59 -17.77 11.75
CA PHE A 217 -0.75 -18.07 12.26
C PHE A 217 -1.35 -16.90 13.02
N LYS A 218 -0.60 -16.31 13.96
CA LYS A 218 -1.03 -15.15 14.74
C LYS A 218 -1.32 -13.96 13.84
N ALA A 219 -0.45 -13.67 12.87
CA ALA A 219 -0.64 -12.56 11.95
C ALA A 219 -1.89 -12.72 11.07
N ILE A 220 -2.14 -13.92 10.53
CA ILE A 220 -3.35 -14.20 9.72
C ILE A 220 -4.61 -14.11 10.60
N LYS A 221 -4.53 -14.58 11.85
CA LYS A 221 -5.64 -14.50 12.79
C LYS A 221 -5.99 -13.05 13.14
N GLU A 222 -4.99 -12.25 13.51
CA GLU A 222 -5.14 -10.81 13.80
C GLU A 222 -5.70 -10.05 12.59
N ALA A 223 -5.24 -10.38 11.37
CA ALA A 223 -5.75 -9.79 10.14
C ALA A 223 -7.25 -10.05 9.94
N ARG A 224 -7.73 -11.25 10.26
CA ARG A 224 -9.15 -11.62 10.18
C ARG A 224 -9.99 -11.01 11.30
N GLU A 225 -9.42 -10.81 12.48
CA GLU A 225 -10.09 -10.11 13.58
C GLU A 225 -10.30 -8.62 13.23
N LEU A 226 -9.31 -8.00 12.59
CA LEU A 226 -9.41 -6.62 12.11
C LEU A 226 -10.34 -6.46 10.91
N TYR A 227 -10.39 -7.46 10.01
CA TYR A 227 -11.19 -7.40 8.80
C TYR A 227 -11.91 -8.75 8.56
N PRO A 228 -13.11 -8.96 9.15
CA PRO A 228 -13.79 -10.25 9.14
C PRO A 228 -14.23 -10.76 7.76
N THR A 229 -14.39 -9.85 6.79
CA THR A 229 -14.76 -10.17 5.40
C THR A 229 -13.56 -10.59 4.54
N LEU A 230 -12.37 -10.69 5.12
CA LEU A 230 -11.15 -11.12 4.43
C LEU A 230 -11.33 -12.54 3.85
N PRO A 231 -11.00 -12.75 2.56
CA PRO A 231 -11.15 -14.06 1.92
C PRO A 231 -10.35 -15.16 2.63
N GLY A 232 -10.89 -16.38 2.56
CA GLY A 232 -10.23 -17.58 3.07
C GLY A 232 -8.99 -17.94 2.25
N ILE A 233 -7.96 -18.47 2.90
CA ILE A 233 -6.84 -19.12 2.22
C ILE A 233 -7.34 -20.50 1.75
N PRO A 234 -7.29 -20.82 0.46
CA PRO A 234 -7.68 -22.14 -0.03
C PRO A 234 -6.74 -23.21 0.53
N GLN A 235 -7.30 -24.37 0.88
CA GLN A 235 -6.50 -25.51 1.33
C GLN A 235 -5.84 -26.19 0.12
N PRO A 236 -4.56 -26.58 0.18
CA PRO A 236 -3.93 -27.34 -0.90
C PRO A 236 -4.54 -28.75 -1.00
N GLU A 237 -5.17 -29.08 -2.13
CA GLU A 237 -5.86 -30.38 -2.31
C GLU A 237 -4.97 -31.48 -2.90
N ILE A 238 -3.89 -31.15 -3.65
CA ILE A 238 -3.08 -32.15 -4.38
C ILE A 238 -1.58 -31.81 -4.37
N TYR A 239 -0.78 -32.74 -3.84
CA TYR A 239 0.69 -32.64 -3.83
C TYR A 239 1.31 -33.25 -5.09
N ASP A 240 1.52 -32.44 -6.12
CA ASP A 240 2.19 -32.89 -7.35
C ASP A 240 3.73 -32.92 -7.16
N LYS A 241 4.39 -34.07 -7.39
CA LYS A 241 5.86 -34.25 -7.20
C LYS A 241 6.71 -33.70 -8.36
N LYS A 242 6.30 -32.61 -9.00
CA LYS A 242 7.06 -32.00 -10.10
C LYS A 242 8.12 -31.03 -9.55
N PRO A 243 9.34 -31.03 -10.10
CA PRO A 243 10.33 -30.00 -9.78
C PRO A 243 9.81 -28.63 -10.21
N ASP A 244 10.19 -27.61 -9.45
CA ASP A 244 9.89 -26.21 -9.74
C ASP A 244 10.57 -25.74 -11.04
N GLU A 245 10.20 -24.58 -11.57
CA GLU A 245 10.79 -23.93 -12.76
C GLU A 245 12.31 -23.74 -12.62
N THR A 246 12.80 -23.70 -11.37
CA THR A 246 14.23 -23.62 -11.02
C THR A 246 14.93 -24.99 -10.92
N GLY A 247 14.20 -26.09 -11.10
CA GLY A 247 14.68 -27.47 -10.97
C GLY A 247 14.78 -27.97 -9.52
N ALA A 248 14.30 -27.20 -8.54
CA ALA A 248 14.33 -27.58 -7.13
C ALA A 248 13.21 -28.58 -6.78
N TYR A 249 13.56 -29.60 -6.00
CA TYR A 249 12.60 -30.51 -5.37
C TYR A 249 12.28 -30.02 -3.96
N TYR A 250 11.01 -29.80 -3.68
CA TYR A 250 10.52 -29.42 -2.37
C TYR A 250 9.91 -30.63 -1.66
N SER A 251 10.11 -30.71 -0.35
CA SER A 251 9.38 -31.67 0.50
C SER A 251 7.88 -31.36 0.47
N PRO A 252 6.99 -32.33 0.74
CA PRO A 252 5.56 -32.08 0.82
C PRO A 252 5.18 -30.93 1.78
N MET A 253 5.92 -30.78 2.88
CA MET A 253 5.71 -29.69 3.84
C MET A 253 6.16 -28.32 3.30
N GLN A 254 7.30 -28.27 2.60
CA GLN A 254 7.74 -27.05 1.92
C GLN A 254 6.73 -26.64 0.85
N LYS A 255 6.19 -27.61 0.10
CA LYS A 255 5.16 -27.36 -0.91
C LYS A 255 3.85 -26.86 -0.30
N TYR A 256 3.41 -27.46 0.81
CA TYR A 256 2.25 -26.97 1.58
C TYR A 256 2.41 -25.50 2.00
N LEU A 257 3.56 -25.13 2.57
CA LEU A 257 3.84 -23.75 2.95
C LEU A 257 3.92 -22.82 1.74
N TRP A 258 4.47 -23.28 0.62
CA TRP A 258 4.43 -22.55 -0.65
C TRP A 258 3.01 -22.31 -1.14
N ASP A 259 2.14 -23.32 -1.13
CA ASP A 259 0.75 -23.19 -1.60
C ASP A 259 -0.04 -22.21 -0.71
N ILE A 260 0.16 -22.25 0.62
CA ILE A 260 -0.43 -21.24 1.53
C ILE A 260 0.14 -19.85 1.25
N ARG A 261 1.44 -19.74 0.99
CA ARG A 261 2.08 -18.48 0.61
C ARG A 261 1.45 -17.86 -0.64
N HIS A 262 1.13 -18.68 -1.65
CA HIS A 262 0.39 -18.23 -2.83
C HIS A 262 -1.01 -17.73 -2.45
N GLY A 263 -1.73 -18.44 -1.58
CA GLY A 263 -3.01 -17.98 -1.05
C GLY A 263 -2.92 -16.65 -0.29
N VAL A 264 -1.86 -16.42 0.49
CA VAL A 264 -1.60 -15.11 1.15
C VAL A 264 -1.33 -14.01 0.12
N SER A 265 -0.60 -14.32 -0.96
CA SER A 265 -0.39 -13.39 -2.08
C SER A 265 -1.69 -13.02 -2.78
N ASP A 266 -2.61 -13.98 -2.97
CA ASP A 266 -3.91 -13.71 -3.57
C ASP A 266 -4.81 -12.86 -2.67
N ILE A 267 -4.77 -13.06 -1.34
CA ILE A 267 -5.42 -12.17 -0.39
C ILE A 267 -4.82 -10.76 -0.47
N ARG A 268 -3.50 -10.63 -0.63
CA ARG A 268 -2.86 -9.32 -0.81
C ARG A 268 -3.38 -8.61 -2.06
N LYS A 269 -3.49 -9.31 -3.19
CA LYS A 269 -4.09 -8.73 -4.42
C LYS A 269 -5.54 -8.31 -4.19
N TRP A 270 -6.30 -9.09 -3.41
CA TRP A 270 -7.65 -8.71 -3.03
C TRP A 270 -7.66 -7.42 -2.19
N CYS A 271 -6.74 -7.28 -1.23
CA CYS A 271 -6.55 -6.03 -0.49
C CYS A 271 -6.21 -4.86 -1.41
N ASP A 272 -5.42 -5.08 -2.48
CA ASP A 272 -5.13 -4.04 -3.48
C ASP A 272 -6.38 -3.56 -4.22
N VAL A 273 -7.23 -4.47 -4.65
CA VAL A 273 -8.51 -4.12 -5.29
C VAL A 273 -9.42 -3.36 -4.33
N GLU A 274 -9.54 -3.81 -3.09
CA GLU A 274 -10.41 -3.17 -2.10
C GLU A 274 -9.90 -1.77 -1.71
N THR A 275 -8.58 -1.60 -1.59
CA THR A 275 -7.99 -0.26 -1.37
C THR A 275 -8.29 0.69 -2.52
N LEU A 276 -8.20 0.23 -3.78
CA LEU A 276 -8.54 1.07 -4.93
C LEU A 276 -10.01 1.52 -4.89
N ALA A 277 -10.92 0.62 -4.51
CA ALA A 277 -12.34 0.93 -4.36
C ALA A 277 -12.62 1.91 -3.21
N LEU A 278 -11.91 1.77 -2.08
CA LEU A 278 -12.00 2.72 -0.96
C LEU A 278 -11.45 4.10 -1.33
N MET A 279 -10.34 4.15 -2.07
CA MET A 279 -9.75 5.41 -2.53
C MET A 279 -10.70 6.20 -3.44
N ASP A 280 -11.44 5.53 -4.32
CA ASP A 280 -12.45 6.18 -5.18
C ASP A 280 -13.58 6.79 -4.36
N LYS A 281 -14.11 6.04 -3.37
CA LYS A 281 -15.17 6.53 -2.46
C LYS A 281 -14.68 7.68 -1.56
N GLU A 282 -13.46 7.58 -1.03
CA GLU A 282 -12.85 8.63 -0.20
C GLU A 282 -12.73 9.93 -1.00
N HIS A 283 -12.23 9.82 -2.24
CA HIS A 283 -12.01 10.94 -3.14
C HIS A 283 -13.32 11.67 -3.47
N GLU A 284 -14.37 10.94 -3.84
CA GLU A 284 -15.70 11.51 -4.08
C GLU A 284 -16.23 12.23 -2.84
N ALA A 285 -16.07 11.63 -1.66
CA ALA A 285 -16.52 12.22 -0.40
C ALA A 285 -15.73 13.48 -0.01
N ILE A 286 -14.43 13.56 -0.33
CA ILE A 286 -13.61 14.77 -0.11
C ILE A 286 -14.09 15.93 -0.99
N ILE A 287 -14.34 15.68 -2.28
CA ILE A 287 -14.88 16.70 -3.19
C ILE A 287 -16.26 17.15 -2.70
N GLU A 288 -17.12 16.20 -2.33
CA GLU A 288 -18.45 16.50 -1.79
C GLU A 288 -18.34 17.37 -0.53
N LEU A 289 -17.42 17.05 0.38
CA LEU A 289 -17.20 17.83 1.61
C LEU A 289 -16.82 19.28 1.31
N GLY A 290 -15.95 19.52 0.31
CA GLY A 290 -15.60 20.86 -0.15
C GLY A 290 -16.82 21.65 -0.61
N THR A 291 -17.64 21.07 -1.48
CA THR A 291 -18.86 21.71 -1.98
C THR A 291 -19.89 21.99 -0.89
N LYS A 292 -20.05 21.09 0.08
CA LYS A 292 -20.97 21.27 1.21
C LYS A 292 -20.48 22.32 2.20
N THR A 293 -19.16 22.43 2.38
CA THR A 293 -18.55 23.49 3.18
C THR A 293 -18.81 24.86 2.56
N ASP A 294 -18.66 24.98 1.23
CA ASP A 294 -18.95 26.23 0.52
C ASP A 294 -20.44 26.60 0.59
N ALA A 295 -21.33 25.62 0.43
CA ALA A 295 -22.78 25.82 0.55
C ALA A 295 -23.19 26.29 1.95
N TRP A 296 -22.61 25.70 3.00
CA TRP A 296 -22.82 26.12 4.39
C TRP A 296 -22.32 27.55 4.64
N ASN A 297 -21.12 27.89 4.15
CA ASN A 297 -20.57 29.25 4.25
C ASN A 297 -21.44 30.27 3.52
N MET A 298 -21.98 29.92 2.36
CA MET A 298 -22.89 30.78 1.59
C MET A 298 -24.23 31.01 2.30
N ALA A 299 -24.82 29.96 2.88
CA ALA A 299 -26.06 30.09 3.65
C ALA A 299 -25.86 31.03 4.86
N ARG A 300 -24.75 30.86 5.58
CA ARG A 300 -24.36 31.72 6.70
C ARG A 300 -24.17 33.17 6.28
N ARG A 301 -23.44 33.42 5.20
CA ARG A 301 -23.26 34.76 4.62
C ARG A 301 -24.60 35.42 4.27
N ASN A 302 -25.49 34.70 3.59
CA ASN A 302 -26.78 35.23 3.16
C ASN A 302 -27.64 35.64 4.36
N LEU A 303 -27.65 34.84 5.41
CA LEU A 303 -28.36 35.13 6.67
C LEU A 303 -27.80 36.39 7.34
N ILE A 304 -26.48 36.57 7.41
CA ILE A 304 -25.88 37.80 7.95
C ILE A 304 -26.32 39.02 7.12
N LYS A 305 -26.33 38.90 5.78
CA LYS A 305 -26.75 39.99 4.89
C LYS A 305 -28.24 40.35 5.01
N GLN A 306 -29.10 39.39 5.28
CA GLN A 306 -30.54 39.64 5.48
C GLN A 306 -30.85 40.33 6.81
N GLN A 307 -29.95 40.20 7.79
CA GLN A 307 -30.09 40.75 9.13
C GLN A 307 -29.35 42.08 9.33
N ALA A 308 -28.65 42.58 8.31
CA ALA A 308 -27.91 43.84 8.30
C ALA A 308 -28.65 44.91 7.49
#